data_AF-A0A8I1EBN1-F1
#
_entry.id   AF-A0A8I1EBN1-F1
#
_cell.length_a   1.000
_cell.length_b   1.000
_cell.length_c   1.000
_cell.angle_alpha   90.00
_cell.angle_beta   90.00
_cell.angle_gamma   90.00
#
_symmetry.space_group_name_H-M   'P 1'
#
loop_
_entity.id
_entity.type
_entity.pdbx_description
1 polymer ?
#
loop_
_entity_poly.entity_id
_entity_poly.type
_entity_poly.pdbx_seq_one_letter_code
_entity_poly.pdbx_strand_id
1 'polypeptide(L)'
;MPVADVDHLYMYAITPSSLEMPPGKLSAQTGHAYGDSYEVARQIDPERAARYRNHAHGGSKVSLKAKNQRQLIKAYAQARELRIPCALVIDRHHVLPPHFDGSPILTALGIGPCTKAEAREITKKFQCL
;
A
#
# COMPACT_ATOMS: atom_id res chain seq x y z
N MET A 1 27.84 -8.74 -0.87
CA MET A 1 26.42 -8.40 -1.06
C MET A 1 26.22 -7.01 -0.47
N PRO A 2 25.52 -6.07 -1.14
CA PRO A 2 25.26 -4.77 -0.53
C PRO A 2 24.51 -4.98 0.78
N VAL A 3 24.97 -4.32 1.85
CA VAL A 3 24.30 -4.32 3.15
C VAL A 3 22.98 -3.57 2.94
N ALA A 4 21.85 -4.20 3.25
CA ALA A 4 20.56 -3.52 3.15
C ALA A 4 20.56 -2.35 4.13
N ASP A 5 20.29 -1.15 3.65
CA ASP A 5 20.04 0.01 4.51
C ASP A 5 18.80 -0.29 5.35
N VAL A 6 19.02 -0.53 6.64
CA VAL A 6 18.00 -0.93 7.61
C VAL A 6 17.01 0.20 7.91
N ASP A 7 17.42 1.44 7.68
CA ASP A 7 16.62 2.65 7.89
C ASP A 7 15.88 3.10 6.63
N HIS A 8 16.10 2.39 5.51
CA HIS A 8 15.44 2.69 4.24
C HIS A 8 13.92 2.56 4.36
N LEU A 9 13.22 3.60 3.93
CA LEU A 9 11.78 3.67 3.99
C LEU A 9 11.13 3.14 2.71
N TYR A 10 10.18 2.24 2.91
CA TYR A 10 9.35 1.64 1.88
C TYR A 10 7.90 2.07 2.06
N MET A 11 7.21 2.16 0.93
CA MET A 11 5.76 2.14 0.87
C MET A 11 5.31 0.91 0.07
N TYR A 12 4.22 0.32 0.52
CA TYR A 12 3.63 -0.86 -0.10
C TYR A 12 2.22 -0.56 -0.58
N ALA A 13 1.90 -0.92 -1.81
CA ALA A 13 0.53 -0.97 -2.30
C ALA A 13 0.14 -2.44 -2.49
N ILE A 14 -0.89 -2.89 -1.78
CA ILE A 14 -1.36 -4.28 -1.82
C ILE A 14 -2.71 -4.30 -2.54
N THR A 15 -2.81 -5.05 -3.64
CA THR A 15 -4.07 -5.22 -4.38
C THR A 15 -4.56 -6.67 -4.32
N PRO A 16 -5.89 -6.91 -4.35
CA PRO A 16 -6.44 -8.26 -4.33
C PRO A 16 -6.50 -8.84 -5.75
N SER A 17 -5.85 -9.98 -5.99
CA SER A 17 -5.85 -10.66 -7.29
C SER A 17 -7.24 -11.16 -7.69
N SER A 18 -8.14 -11.39 -6.73
CA SER A 18 -9.53 -11.82 -6.98
C SER A 18 -10.38 -10.82 -7.77
N LEU A 19 -9.94 -9.57 -7.92
CA LEU A 19 -10.65 -8.55 -8.70
C LEU A 19 -10.21 -8.51 -10.17
N GLU A 20 -9.15 -9.24 -10.53
CA GLU A 20 -8.68 -9.37 -11.92
C GLU A 20 -8.54 -8.01 -12.64
N MET A 21 -8.09 -6.99 -11.90
CA MET A 21 -8.02 -5.62 -12.42
C MET A 21 -7.10 -5.53 -13.64
N PRO A 22 -7.54 -4.92 -14.76
CA PRO A 22 -6.66 -4.72 -15.91
C PRO A 22 -5.49 -3.78 -15.52
N PRO A 23 -4.35 -3.83 -16.24
CA PRO A 23 -3.13 -3.12 -15.85
C PRO A 23 -3.32 -1.62 -15.58
N GLY A 24 -4.13 -0.94 -16.38
CA GLY A 24 -4.42 0.49 -16.19
C GLY A 24 -5.24 0.80 -14.93
N LYS A 25 -6.17 -0.09 -14.55
CA LYS A 25 -6.91 0.05 -13.29
C LYS A 25 -6.02 -0.29 -12.11
N LEU A 26 -5.25 -1.38 -12.19
CA LEU A 26 -4.28 -1.78 -11.17
C LEU A 26 -3.29 -0.65 -10.85
N SER A 27 -2.72 -0.01 -11.88
CA SER A 27 -1.79 1.11 -11.71
C SER A 27 -2.44 2.31 -11.02
N ALA A 28 -3.66 2.67 -11.39
CA ALA A 28 -4.41 3.75 -10.72
C ALA A 28 -4.67 3.45 -9.24
N GLN A 29 -5.12 2.23 -8.91
CA GLN A 29 -5.43 1.85 -7.52
C GLN A 29 -4.18 1.74 -6.65
N THR A 30 -3.05 1.29 -7.21
CA THR A 30 -1.76 1.34 -6.50
C THR A 30 -1.30 2.79 -6.28
N GLY A 31 -1.51 3.68 -7.26
CA GLY A 31 -1.29 5.12 -7.14
C GLY A 31 -2.06 5.74 -5.96
N HIS A 32 -3.36 5.46 -5.86
CA HIS A 32 -4.19 5.88 -4.71
C HIS A 32 -3.65 5.32 -3.39
N ALA A 33 -3.32 4.03 -3.34
CA ALA A 33 -2.80 3.40 -2.13
C ALA A 33 -1.51 4.10 -1.62
N TYR A 34 -0.59 4.44 -2.53
CA TYR A 34 0.59 5.22 -2.16
C TYR A 34 0.20 6.64 -1.72
N GLY A 35 -0.61 7.36 -2.48
CA GLY A 35 -1.00 8.73 -2.13
C GLY A 35 -1.65 8.82 -0.75
N ASP A 36 -2.65 7.97 -0.50
CA ASP A 36 -3.47 8.03 0.70
C ASP A 36 -2.68 7.61 1.95
N SER A 37 -1.84 6.57 1.87
CA SER A 37 -0.99 6.17 2.99
C SER A 37 0.10 7.20 3.30
N TYR A 38 0.63 7.88 2.29
CA TYR A 38 1.55 9.00 2.49
C TYR A 38 0.87 10.19 3.16
N GLU A 39 -0.37 10.52 2.78
CA GLU A 39 -1.13 11.59 3.42
C GLU A 39 -1.42 11.27 4.90
N VAL A 40 -1.78 10.03 5.21
CA VAL A 40 -1.87 9.56 6.60
C VAL A 40 -0.53 9.76 7.33
N ALA A 41 0.59 9.40 6.70
CA ALA A 41 1.91 9.59 7.30
C ALA A 41 2.21 11.07 7.58
N ARG A 42 1.87 11.98 6.66
CA ARG A 42 2.05 13.43 6.88
C ARG A 42 1.28 13.94 8.10
N GLN A 43 0.15 13.33 8.42
CA GLN A 43 -0.69 13.74 9.55
C GLN A 43 -0.21 13.16 10.88
N ILE A 44 0.26 11.91 10.90
CA ILE A 44 0.60 11.20 12.15
C ILE A 44 2.11 11.14 12.45
N ASP A 45 2.96 11.28 11.43
CA ASP A 45 4.42 11.22 11.52
C ASP A 45 5.07 12.05 10.37
N PRO A 46 4.94 13.40 10.43
CA PRO A 46 5.42 14.29 9.37
C PRO A 46 6.93 14.20 9.14
N GLU A 47 7.71 13.88 10.16
CA GLU A 47 9.16 13.71 10.05
C GLU A 47 9.50 12.48 9.20
N ARG A 48 8.84 11.34 9.46
CA ARG A 48 9.00 10.14 8.63
C ARG A 48 8.55 10.38 7.19
N ALA A 49 7.45 11.11 6.98
CA ALA A 49 7.00 11.49 5.65
C ALA A 49 8.05 12.35 4.91
N ALA A 50 8.65 13.34 5.59
CA ALA A 50 9.73 14.16 5.05
C ALA A 50 10.98 13.32 4.73
N ARG A 51 11.37 12.40 5.64
CA ARG A 51 12.50 11.49 5.42
C ARG A 51 12.30 10.60 4.20
N TYR A 52 11.10 10.06 4.00
CA TYR A 52 10.75 9.26 2.82
C TYR A 52 10.94 10.04 1.50
N ARG A 53 10.61 11.34 1.51
CA ARG A 53 10.72 12.22 0.34
C ARG A 53 12.08 12.89 0.17
N ASN A 54 13.00 12.73 1.13
CA ASN A 54 14.34 13.31 1.04
C ASN A 54 15.10 12.70 -0.16
N HIS A 55 15.53 13.55 -1.09
CA HIS A 55 16.22 13.16 -2.33
C HIS A 55 17.56 12.43 -2.12
N ALA A 56 18.21 12.60 -0.96
CA ALA A 56 19.48 11.94 -0.67
C ALA A 56 19.32 10.43 -0.33
N HIS A 57 18.18 10.04 0.25
CA HIS A 57 17.90 8.65 0.64
C HIS A 57 16.87 7.98 -0.28
N GLY A 58 15.86 8.73 -0.73
CA GLY A 58 14.85 8.32 -1.71
C GLY A 58 14.07 7.08 -1.31
N GLY A 59 12.87 7.24 -0.75
CA GLY A 59 12.06 6.08 -0.36
C GLY A 59 11.59 5.22 -1.55
N SER A 60 11.47 3.91 -1.33
CA SER A 60 11.05 2.95 -2.37
C SER A 60 9.55 2.66 -2.33
N LYS A 61 9.01 2.18 -3.45
CA LYS A 61 7.62 1.69 -3.57
C LYS A 61 7.63 0.23 -4.01
N VAL A 62 6.75 -0.57 -3.44
CA VAL A 62 6.62 -2.00 -3.75
C VAL A 62 5.15 -2.36 -3.90
N SER A 63 4.78 -2.85 -5.09
CA SER A 63 3.44 -3.33 -5.37
C SER A 63 3.35 -4.83 -5.07
N LEU A 64 2.39 -5.22 -4.24
CA LEU A 64 2.19 -6.58 -3.75
C LEU A 64 0.80 -7.10 -4.10
N LYS A 65 0.66 -8.42 -4.23
CA LYS A 65 -0.62 -9.10 -4.44
C LYS A 65 -1.08 -9.86 -3.19
N ALA A 66 -2.31 -9.58 -2.80
CA ALA A 66 -3.11 -10.37 -1.87
C ALA A 66 -4.07 -11.28 -2.64
N LYS A 67 -4.50 -12.38 -2.02
CA LYS A 67 -5.47 -13.29 -2.65
C LYS A 67 -6.85 -12.67 -2.81
N ASN A 68 -7.28 -11.87 -1.83
CA ASN A 68 -8.63 -11.27 -1.78
C ASN A 68 -8.70 -10.08 -0.82
N GLN A 69 -9.82 -9.36 -0.83
CA GLN A 69 -10.09 -8.19 0.00
C GLN A 69 -10.01 -8.48 1.51
N ARG A 70 -10.36 -9.70 1.96
CA ARG A 70 -10.26 -10.08 3.38
C ARG A 70 -8.82 -10.01 3.89
N GLN A 71 -7.84 -10.32 3.05
CA GLN A 71 -6.43 -10.16 3.42
C GLN A 71 -6.02 -8.69 3.56
N LEU A 72 -6.59 -7.78 2.76
CA LEU A 72 -6.36 -6.35 2.90
C LEU A 72 -6.88 -5.84 4.26
N ILE A 73 -8.10 -6.22 4.63
CA ILE A 73 -8.71 -5.84 5.92
C ILE A 73 -7.84 -6.32 7.09
N LYS A 74 -7.36 -7.56 7.05
CA LYS A 74 -6.45 -8.10 8.08
C LYS A 74 -5.12 -7.36 8.13
N ALA A 75 -4.52 -7.07 6.98
CA ALA A 75 -3.26 -6.32 6.90
C ALA A 75 -3.41 -4.88 7.39
N TYR A 76 -4.54 -4.23 7.10
CA TYR A 76 -4.87 -2.90 7.58
C TYR A 76 -4.98 -2.86 9.11
N ALA A 77 -5.72 -3.81 9.71
CA ALA A 77 -5.82 -3.91 11.17
C ALA A 77 -4.44 -4.08 11.82
N GLN A 78 -3.61 -4.97 11.25
CA GLN A 78 -2.25 -5.22 11.73
C GLN A 78 -1.33 -3.99 11.58
N ALA A 79 -1.43 -3.25 10.47
CA ALA A 79 -0.68 -2.00 10.26
C ALA A 79 -1.06 -0.93 11.30
N ARG A 80 -2.36 -0.80 11.60
CA ARG A 80 -2.84 0.12 12.64
C ARG A 80 -2.35 -0.25 14.03
N GLU A 81 -2.36 -1.54 14.37
CA GLU A 81 -1.86 -2.04 15.65
C GLU A 81 -0.36 -1.73 15.83
N LEU A 82 0.42 -1.87 14.75
CA LEU A 82 1.84 -1.52 14.72
C LEU A 82 2.12 -0.01 14.54
N ARG A 83 1.07 0.83 14.50
CA ARG A 83 1.15 2.28 14.26
C ARG A 83 1.89 2.67 12.97
N ILE A 84 1.81 1.82 11.96
CA ILE A 84 2.36 2.09 10.64
C ILE A 84 1.31 2.88 9.83
N PRO A 85 1.67 3.99 9.17
CA PRO A 85 0.74 4.72 8.32
C PRO A 85 0.11 3.81 7.27
N CYS A 86 -1.20 3.85 7.12
CA CYS A 86 -1.90 2.98 6.17
C CYS A 86 -3.27 3.54 5.79
N ALA A 87 -3.73 3.18 4.59
CA ALA A 87 -5.01 3.63 4.05
C ALA A 87 -5.65 2.55 3.16
N LEU A 88 -6.97 2.35 3.31
CA LEU A 88 -7.76 1.50 2.43
C LEU A 88 -8.27 2.34 1.25
N VAL A 89 -8.16 1.81 0.03
CA VAL A 89 -8.67 2.44 -1.18
C VAL A 89 -10.00 1.80 -1.56
N ILE A 90 -11.05 2.61 -1.59
CA ILE A 90 -12.39 2.19 -2.02
C ILE A 90 -12.69 2.91 -3.33
N ASP A 91 -12.71 2.17 -4.43
CA ASP A 91 -13.13 2.68 -5.71
C ASP A 91 -14.67 2.78 -5.75
N ARG A 92 -15.18 3.90 -6.27
CA ARG A 92 -16.62 4.17 -6.41
C ARG A 92 -16.88 4.78 -7.79
N HIS A 93 -18.09 4.59 -8.31
CA HIS A 93 -18.61 5.27 -9.51
C HIS A 93 -17.93 4.94 -10.86
N HIS A 94 -16.74 4.35 -10.86
CA HIS A 94 -16.09 3.91 -12.09
C HIS A 94 -16.73 2.60 -12.56
N VAL A 95 -17.38 2.65 -13.73
CA VAL A 95 -17.97 1.48 -14.39
C VAL A 95 -16.99 0.95 -15.44
N LEU A 96 -16.50 -0.27 -15.23
CA LEU A 96 -15.63 -1.02 -16.14
C LEU A 96 -16.03 -2.51 -16.09
N PRO A 97 -17.12 -2.91 -16.76
CA PRO A 97 -17.59 -4.30 -16.76
C PRO A 97 -16.56 -5.25 -17.40
N PRO A 98 -16.48 -6.53 -16.97
CA PRO A 98 -17.28 -7.15 -15.90
C PRO A 98 -16.75 -6.84 -14.48
N HIS A 99 -15.65 -6.10 -14.35
CA HIS A 99 -14.88 -6.00 -13.11
C HIS A 99 -15.38 -4.92 -12.13
N PHE A 100 -16.01 -3.86 -12.67
CA PHE A 100 -16.51 -2.73 -11.89
C PHE A 100 -17.86 -2.27 -12.45
N ASP A 101 -18.88 -2.21 -11.59
CA ASP A 101 -20.23 -1.76 -11.93
C ASP A 101 -20.56 -0.38 -11.31
N GLY A 102 -19.56 0.27 -10.71
CA GLY A 102 -19.70 1.55 -10.01
C GLY A 102 -20.08 1.42 -8.53
N SER A 103 -20.38 0.21 -8.04
CA SER A 103 -20.59 -0.03 -6.61
C SER A 103 -19.28 0.13 -5.80
N PRO A 104 -19.35 0.55 -4.52
CA PRO A 104 -18.15 0.70 -3.70
C PRO A 104 -17.41 -0.63 -3.52
N ILE A 105 -16.13 -0.65 -3.91
CA ILE A 105 -15.33 -1.86 -3.84
C ILE A 105 -13.93 -1.56 -3.27
N LEU A 106 -13.50 -2.37 -2.29
CA LEU A 106 -12.15 -2.27 -1.72
C LEU A 106 -11.12 -2.78 -2.72
N THR A 107 -10.31 -1.89 -3.28
CA THR A 107 -9.41 -2.19 -4.40
C THR A 107 -7.94 -2.26 -4.02
N ALA A 108 -7.52 -1.57 -2.96
CA ALA A 108 -6.13 -1.59 -2.53
C ALA A 108 -5.97 -1.23 -1.05
N LEU A 109 -4.77 -1.49 -0.53
CA LEU A 109 -4.27 -1.05 0.77
C LEU A 109 -2.90 -0.42 0.58
N GLY A 110 -2.73 0.82 1.04
CA GLY A 110 -1.44 1.47 1.21
C GLY A 110 -0.87 1.22 2.61
N ILE A 111 0.42 0.92 2.70
CA ILE A 111 1.17 0.80 3.96
C ILE A 111 2.48 1.59 3.84
N GLY A 112 2.82 2.32 4.89
CA GLY A 112 4.04 3.09 5.01
C GLY A 112 3.86 4.58 4.71
N PRO A 113 4.95 5.37 4.78
CA PRO A 113 6.34 4.91 4.83
C PRO A 113 6.71 4.11 6.08
N CYS A 114 7.54 3.10 5.93
CA CYS A 114 8.02 2.24 7.02
C CYS A 114 9.30 1.51 6.62
N THR A 115 10.09 1.06 7.59
CA THR A 115 11.23 0.19 7.31
C THR A 115 10.74 -1.20 6.91
N LYS A 116 11.59 -1.94 6.21
CA LYS A 116 11.31 -3.33 5.85
C LYS A 116 11.09 -4.21 7.10
N ALA A 117 11.77 -3.89 8.21
CA ALA A 117 11.64 -4.60 9.48
C ALA A 117 10.25 -4.38 10.10
N GLU A 118 9.79 -3.12 10.19
CA GLU A 118 8.45 -2.77 10.69
C GLU A 118 7.34 -3.48 9.90
N ALA A 119 7.45 -3.49 8.56
CA ALA A 119 6.42 -4.05 7.69
C ALA A 119 6.45 -5.58 7.58
N ARG A 120 7.53 -6.26 8.00
CA ARG A 120 7.81 -7.67 7.67
C ARG A 120 6.67 -8.60 8.06
N GLU A 121 6.13 -8.45 9.27
CA GLU A 121 5.07 -9.32 9.77
C GLU A 121 3.75 -9.18 9.00
N ILE A 122 3.55 -8.03 8.36
CA ILE A 122 2.39 -7.77 7.50
C ILE A 122 2.67 -8.28 6.09
N THR A 123 3.83 -7.94 5.52
CA THR A 123 4.11 -8.09 4.09
C THR A 123 4.63 -9.47 3.69
N LYS A 124 5.23 -10.25 4.60
CA LYS A 124 5.84 -11.56 4.30
C LYS A 124 4.90 -12.60 3.67
N LYS A 125 3.58 -12.41 3.83
CA LYS A 125 2.54 -13.32 3.31
C LYS A 125 2.08 -12.95 1.89
N PHE A 126 2.52 -11.81 1.37
CA PHE A 126 2.18 -11.32 0.05
C PHE A 126 3.34 -11.53 -0.91
N GLN A 127 3.02 -11.62 -2.20
CA GLN A 127 4.00 -11.78 -3.27
C GLN A 127 4.15 -10.44 -4.00
N CYS A 128 5.31 -10.18 -4.61
CA CYS A 128 5.44 -9.08 -5.55
C CYS A 128 4.47 -9.29 -6.72
N LEU A 129 3.82 -8.20 -7.15
CA LEU A 129 3.03 -8.18 -8.38
C LEU A 129 3.93 -8.44 -9.59
#